data_AF-A0A426TL27-F1
#
_entry.id   AF-A0A426TL27-F1
#
_cell.length_a   1.000
_cell.length_b   1.000
_cell.length_c   1.000
_cell.angle_alpha   90.00
_cell.angle_beta   90.00
_cell.angle_gamma   90.00
#
_symmetry.space_group_name_H-M   'P 1'
#
loop_
_entity.id
_entity.type
_entity.pdbx_description
1 polymer ?
#
loop_
_entity_poly.entity_id
_entity_poly.type
_entity_poly.pdbx_seq_one_letter_code
_entity_poly.pdbx_strand_id
1 'polypeptide(L)'
;VEGKVIYETQSTHKLLAAFSQASMIHVKGDVNEETFNEAYMMHTTTSPHYGIVASTETAAAMMKGNAGKRLINGSIERAIKFRKEIKRLRTESDGWFFDVWQPDHIDTTECWPLRSDSTWHGFKNID
;
A
#
# COMPACT_ATOMS: atom_id res chain seq x y z
N VAL A 1 -15.56 2.85 14.88
CA VAL A 1 -15.60 3.14 16.33
C VAL A 1 -16.66 4.19 16.50
N GLU A 2 -17.66 3.93 17.35
CA GLU A 2 -18.76 4.86 17.58
C GLU A 2 -18.21 6.24 17.98
N GLY A 3 -18.78 7.30 17.42
CA GLY A 3 -18.35 8.68 17.68
C GLY A 3 -16.99 9.09 17.12
N LYS A 4 -16.39 8.32 16.18
CA LYS A 4 -15.13 8.69 15.53
C LYS A 4 -15.28 8.82 14.01
N VAL A 5 -14.56 9.79 13.45
CA VAL A 5 -14.31 9.93 12.01
C VAL A 5 -12.85 9.53 11.72
N ILE A 6 -12.65 8.72 10.67
CA ILE A 6 -11.35 8.20 10.24
C ILE A 6 -11.12 8.60 8.79
N TYR A 7 -9.91 9.04 8.48
CA TYR A 7 -9.51 9.47 7.14
C TYR A 7 -8.35 8.61 6.63
N GLU A 8 -8.39 8.23 5.36
CA GLU A 8 -7.23 7.75 4.61
C GLU A 8 -6.95 8.66 3.43
N THR A 9 -5.74 9.18 3.33
CA THR A 9 -5.26 9.90 2.14
C THR A 9 -4.32 9.01 1.36
N GLN A 10 -4.69 8.67 0.13
CA GLN A 10 -3.94 7.71 -0.70
C GLN A 10 -3.45 8.39 -1.97
N SER A 11 -2.13 8.41 -2.19
CA SER A 11 -1.56 8.80 -3.48
C SER A 11 -1.77 7.67 -4.49
N THR A 12 -2.88 7.70 -5.24
CA THR A 12 -3.24 6.68 -6.25
C THR A 12 -2.08 6.43 -7.21
N HIS A 13 -1.35 7.47 -7.60
CA HIS A 13 -0.23 7.38 -8.53
C HIS A 13 1.05 6.73 -7.99
N LYS A 14 1.15 6.41 -6.69
CA LYS A 14 2.37 5.81 -6.10
C LYS A 14 2.40 4.30 -6.24
N LEU A 15 1.31 3.64 -5.83
CA LEU A 15 1.23 2.18 -5.75
C LEU A 15 0.05 1.59 -6.54
N LEU A 16 -0.75 2.43 -7.20
CA LEU A 16 -1.70 2.04 -8.24
C LEU A 16 -1.32 2.71 -9.57
N ALA A 17 -2.12 2.47 -10.62
CA ALA A 17 -1.90 3.01 -11.95
C ALA A 17 -2.77 4.25 -12.20
N ALA A 18 -2.24 5.44 -11.89
CA ALA A 18 -2.84 6.74 -12.19
C ALA A 18 -1.75 7.76 -12.52
N PHE A 19 -2.12 8.89 -13.14
CA PHE A 19 -1.15 9.96 -13.42
C PHE A 19 -0.66 10.62 -12.13
N SER A 20 0.58 11.14 -12.16
CA SER A 20 1.12 11.95 -11.07
C SER A 20 0.13 13.04 -10.64
N GLN A 21 0.10 13.35 -9.34
CA GLN A 21 -0.88 14.20 -8.66
C GLN A 21 -2.25 13.57 -8.39
N ALA A 22 -2.59 12.41 -8.96
CA ALA A 22 -3.81 11.68 -8.61
C ALA A 22 -3.77 11.17 -7.17
N SER A 23 -4.72 11.63 -6.35
CA SER A 23 -4.88 11.24 -4.94
C SER A 23 -6.36 11.08 -4.60
N MET A 24 -6.65 10.31 -3.55
CA MET A 24 -8.00 10.14 -3.00
C MET A 24 -8.02 10.46 -1.51
N ILE A 25 -9.14 10.99 -1.03
CA ILE A 25 -9.47 11.09 0.40
C ILE A 25 -10.66 10.16 0.64
N HIS A 26 -10.47 9.15 1.50
CA HIS A 26 -11.53 8.25 1.95
C HIS A 26 -11.94 8.63 3.37
N VAL A 27 -13.24 8.80 3.59
CA VAL A 27 -13.82 9.15 4.90
C VAL A 27 -14.64 7.97 5.41
N LYS A 28 -14.43 7.58 6.66
CA LYS A 28 -15.25 6.61 7.39
C LYS A 28 -15.75 7.24 8.69
N GLY A 29 -17.04 7.51 8.76
CA GLY A 29 -17.69 8.26 9.84
C GLY A 29 -18.30 9.55 9.29
N ASP A 30 -18.88 10.36 10.18
CA ASP A 30 -19.62 11.55 9.78
C ASP A 30 -18.73 12.78 9.70
N VAL A 31 -18.96 13.60 8.67
CA VAL A 31 -18.36 14.92 8.49
C VAL A 31 -19.47 15.93 8.23
N ASN A 32 -19.23 17.19 8.59
CA ASN A 32 -20.04 18.27 8.06
C ASN A 32 -19.63 18.47 6.58
N GLU A 33 -20.48 18.02 5.66
CA GLU A 33 -20.18 17.99 4.22
C GLU A 33 -19.87 19.38 3.66
N GLU A 34 -20.64 20.39 4.04
CA GLU A 34 -20.44 21.77 3.59
C GLU A 34 -19.07 22.30 4.03
N THR A 35 -18.74 22.14 5.32
CA THR A 35 -17.45 22.58 5.88
C THR A 35 -16.28 21.82 5.25
N PHE A 36 -16.45 20.51 5.02
CA PHE A 36 -15.43 19.69 4.38
C PHE A 36 -15.23 20.08 2.91
N ASN A 37 -16.31 20.39 2.19
CA ASN A 37 -16.26 20.82 0.80
C ASN A 37 -15.64 22.22 0.65
N GLU A 38 -15.88 23.15 1.59
CA GLU A 38 -15.18 24.43 1.64
C GLU A 38 -13.66 24.22 1.74
N ALA A 39 -13.22 23.35 2.66
CA ALA A 39 -11.80 23.00 2.78
C ALA A 39 -11.24 22.32 1.53
N TYR A 40 -12.00 21.46 0.88
CA TYR A 40 -11.62 20.84 -0.39
C TYR A 40 -11.43 21.88 -1.51
N MET A 41 -12.37 22.83 -1.63
CA MET A 41 -12.31 23.90 -2.63
C MET A 41 -11.18 24.91 -2.36
N MET A 42 -10.82 25.16 -1.10
CA MET A 42 -9.67 26.03 -0.76
C MET A 42 -8.34 25.53 -1.32
N HIS A 43 -8.20 24.22 -1.58
CA HIS A 43 -6.95 23.61 -2.04
C HIS A 43 -7.02 23.04 -3.46
N THR A 44 -8.20 23.02 -4.08
CA THR A 44 -8.40 22.49 -5.41
C THR A 44 -8.47 23.65 -6.41
N THR A 45 -7.68 23.57 -7.49
CA THR A 45 -7.76 24.56 -8.58
C THR A 45 -9.17 24.60 -9.18
N THR A 46 -9.61 25.77 -9.60
CA THR A 46 -10.89 25.97 -10.30
C THR A 46 -10.91 25.37 -11.71
N SER A 47 -9.73 25.00 -12.24
CA SER A 47 -9.56 24.38 -13.56
C SER A 47 -8.81 23.06 -13.44
N PRO A 48 -9.45 21.97 -12.98
CA PRO A 48 -8.79 20.69 -12.76
C PRO A 48 -8.39 20.04 -14.09
N HIS A 49 -7.32 19.23 -14.07
CA HIS A 49 -6.89 18.48 -15.25
C HIS A 49 -7.69 17.18 -15.39
N TYR A 50 -8.56 17.12 -16.41
CA TYR A 50 -9.51 16.01 -16.58
C TYR A 50 -8.83 14.66 -16.82
N GLY A 51 -7.64 14.63 -17.42
CA GLY A 51 -6.87 13.38 -17.54
C GLY A 51 -6.46 12.82 -16.18
N ILE A 52 -6.17 13.68 -15.19
CA ILE A 52 -5.81 13.23 -13.83
C ILE A 52 -7.06 12.67 -13.16
N VAL A 53 -8.19 13.37 -13.27
CA VAL A 53 -9.51 12.90 -12.77
C VAL A 53 -9.86 11.54 -13.36
N ALA A 54 -9.81 11.40 -14.69
CA ALA A 54 -10.11 10.15 -15.39
C ALA A 54 -9.15 9.01 -15.01
N SER A 55 -7.85 9.29 -14.86
CA SER A 55 -6.88 8.28 -14.42
C SER A 55 -7.15 7.81 -12.98
N THR A 56 -7.64 8.70 -12.12
CA THR A 56 -8.00 8.41 -10.73
C THR A 56 -9.18 7.44 -10.68
N GLU A 57 -10.23 7.68 -11.48
CA GLU A 57 -11.38 6.78 -11.60
C GLU A 57 -11.02 5.47 -12.30
N THR A 58 -10.21 5.52 -13.35
CA THR A 58 -9.75 4.33 -14.07
C THR A 58 -8.97 3.39 -13.14
N ALA A 59 -8.14 3.93 -12.25
CA ALA A 59 -7.43 3.12 -11.26
C ALA A 59 -8.40 2.37 -10.33
N ALA A 60 -9.48 3.01 -9.91
CA ALA A 60 -10.54 2.35 -9.13
C ALA A 60 -11.22 1.24 -9.95
N ALA A 61 -11.50 1.48 -11.24
CA ALA A 61 -12.06 0.48 -12.14
C ALA A 61 -11.13 -0.74 -12.34
N MET A 62 -9.82 -0.50 -12.50
CA MET A 62 -8.81 -1.57 -12.58
C MET A 62 -8.80 -2.44 -11.32
N MET A 63 -9.04 -1.84 -10.14
CA MET A 63 -9.07 -2.54 -8.86
C MET A 63 -10.44 -3.18 -8.53
N LYS A 64 -11.44 -3.04 -9.40
CA LYS A 64 -12.79 -3.54 -9.12
C LYS A 64 -12.87 -5.08 -9.22
N GLY A 65 -13.45 -5.70 -8.20
CA GLY A 65 -13.83 -7.11 -8.20
C GLY A 65 -12.64 -8.08 -8.31
N ASN A 66 -12.85 -9.18 -9.04
CA ASN A 66 -11.85 -10.26 -9.16
C ASN A 66 -10.61 -9.84 -9.95
N ALA A 67 -10.73 -8.88 -10.87
CA ALA A 67 -9.59 -8.34 -11.61
C ALA A 67 -8.59 -7.66 -10.65
N GLY A 68 -9.07 -6.75 -9.80
CA GLY A 68 -8.26 -6.10 -8.78
C GLY A 68 -7.62 -7.08 -7.80
N LYS A 69 -8.38 -8.06 -7.29
CA LYS A 69 -7.85 -9.12 -6.42
C LYS A 69 -6.68 -9.87 -7.09
N ARG A 70 -6.81 -10.25 -8.37
CA ARG A 70 -5.75 -10.95 -9.12
C ARG A 70 -4.52 -10.06 -9.33
N LEU A 71 -4.70 -8.78 -9.62
CA LEU A 71 -3.60 -7.84 -9.80
C LEU A 71 -2.75 -7.70 -8.53
N ILE A 72 -3.41 -7.51 -7.38
CA ILE A 72 -2.73 -7.39 -6.09
C ILE A 72 -2.11 -8.72 -5.65
N ASN A 73 -2.86 -9.83 -5.74
CA ASN A 73 -2.33 -11.15 -5.39
C ASN A 73 -1.09 -11.50 -6.22
N GLY A 74 -1.12 -11.24 -7.54
CA GLY A 74 0.03 -11.48 -8.39
C GLY A 74 1.25 -10.61 -8.01
N SER A 75 1.03 -9.38 -7.51
CA SER A 75 2.10 -8.53 -6.99
C SER A 75 2.72 -9.12 -5.72
N ILE A 76 1.87 -9.57 -4.78
CA ILE A 76 2.29 -10.21 -3.52
C ILE A 76 3.08 -11.50 -3.80
N GLU A 77 2.57 -12.36 -4.69
CA GLU A 77 3.22 -13.60 -5.11
C GLU A 77 4.61 -13.34 -5.69
N ARG A 78 4.75 -12.33 -6.56
CA ARG A 78 6.05 -11.94 -7.13
C ARG A 78 7.00 -11.40 -6.06
N ALA A 79 6.51 -10.59 -5.13
CA ALA A 79 7.33 -10.07 -4.03
C ALA A 79 7.85 -11.20 -3.13
N ILE A 80 7.00 -12.16 -2.77
CA ILE A 80 7.39 -13.35 -1.98
C ILE A 80 8.37 -14.23 -2.76
N LYS A 81 8.12 -14.46 -4.06
CA LYS A 81 9.04 -15.21 -4.93
C LYS A 81 10.43 -14.58 -4.95
N PHE A 82 10.51 -13.26 -5.15
CA PHE A 82 11.78 -12.53 -5.15
C PHE A 82 12.51 -12.65 -3.80
N ARG A 83 11.79 -12.53 -2.68
CA ARG A 83 12.35 -12.73 -1.34
C ARG A 83 12.98 -14.12 -1.16
N LYS A 84 12.26 -15.16 -1.59
CA LYS A 84 12.76 -16.55 -1.54
C LYS A 84 13.96 -16.77 -2.48
N GLU A 85 13.97 -16.12 -3.64
CA GLU A 85 15.11 -16.17 -4.57
C GLU A 85 16.37 -15.53 -3.99
N ILE A 86 16.27 -14.39 -3.30
CA ILE A 86 17.42 -13.78 -2.62
C ILE A 86 17.95 -14.70 -1.53
N LYS A 87 17.08 -15.31 -0.70
CA LYS A 87 17.51 -16.27 0.35
C LYS A 87 18.16 -17.51 -0.25
N ARG A 88 17.63 -18.06 -1.35
CA ARG A 88 18.23 -19.19 -2.08
C ARG A 88 19.63 -18.83 -2.60
N LEU A 89 19.75 -17.70 -3.31
CA LEU A 89 21.03 -17.24 -3.86
C LEU A 89 22.05 -16.90 -2.77
N ARG A 90 21.60 -16.40 -1.62
CA ARG A 90 22.46 -16.18 -0.44
C ARG A 90 23.09 -17.48 0.05
N THR A 91 22.38 -18.60 0.00
CA THR A 91 22.91 -19.91 0.41
C THR A 91 23.80 -20.54 -0.66
N GLU A 92 23.49 -20.33 -1.94
CA GLU A 92 24.22 -20.95 -3.06
C GLU A 92 25.47 -20.17 -3.52
N SER A 93 25.55 -18.88 -3.22
CA SER A 93 26.68 -18.04 -3.62
C SER A 93 27.88 -18.22 -2.68
N ASP A 94 29.08 -18.16 -3.23
CA ASP A 94 30.32 -18.15 -2.43
C ASP A 94 30.58 -16.74 -1.87
N GLY A 95 31.01 -16.67 -0.62
CA GLY A 95 31.34 -15.42 0.06
C GLY A 95 30.13 -14.59 0.51
N TRP A 96 30.27 -13.26 0.46
CA TRP A 96 29.21 -12.36 0.91
C TRP A 96 28.09 -12.28 -0.13
N PHE A 97 26.84 -12.16 0.36
CA PHE A 97 25.69 -11.89 -0.51
C PHE A 97 24.71 -10.94 0.17
N PHE A 98 23.77 -10.40 -0.61
CA PHE A 98 22.65 -9.64 -0.08
C PHE A 98 21.81 -10.48 0.89
N ASP A 99 21.08 -9.80 1.77
CA ASP A 99 20.06 -10.41 2.61
C ASP A 99 18.77 -9.58 2.55
N VAL A 100 17.68 -10.18 3.00
CA VAL A 100 16.39 -9.52 3.08
C VAL A 100 16.02 -9.28 4.53
N TRP A 101 15.60 -8.06 4.84
CA TRP A 101 15.00 -7.73 6.12
C TRP A 101 13.58 -8.31 6.19
N GLN A 102 13.47 -9.49 6.80
CA GLN A 102 12.24 -10.30 6.92
C GLN A 102 12.42 -11.40 7.98
N PRO A 103 11.34 -12.10 8.37
CA PRO A 103 11.44 -13.31 9.21
C PRO A 103 12.27 -14.41 8.56
N ASP A 104 12.77 -15.33 9.38
CA ASP A 104 13.53 -16.50 8.93
C ASP A 104 12.69 -17.43 8.05
N HIS A 105 11.40 -17.56 8.36
CA HIS A 105 10.43 -18.37 7.61
C HIS A 105 9.32 -17.48 7.03
N ILE A 106 9.08 -17.61 5.72
CA ILE A 106 8.07 -16.84 4.96
C ILE A 106 7.22 -17.78 4.09
N ASP A 107 6.84 -18.93 4.67
CA ASP A 107 6.21 -20.04 3.96
C ASP A 107 4.71 -19.80 3.70
N THR A 108 4.13 -18.86 4.44
CA THR A 108 2.75 -18.40 4.32
C THR A 108 2.70 -16.99 3.71
N THR A 109 1.66 -16.75 2.91
CA THR A 109 1.38 -15.46 2.27
C THR A 109 0.54 -14.61 3.21
N GLU A 110 1.20 -13.78 4.02
CA GLU A 110 0.56 -12.87 4.96
C GLU A 110 1.42 -11.62 5.20
N CYS A 111 0.85 -10.64 5.92
CA CYS A 111 1.65 -9.57 6.52
C CYS A 111 2.29 -10.14 7.79
N TRP A 112 3.51 -10.68 7.68
CA TRP A 112 4.15 -11.40 8.79
C TRP A 112 4.26 -10.52 10.04
N PRO A 113 3.77 -11.01 11.21
CA PRO A 113 3.85 -10.24 12.43
C PRO A 113 5.31 -10.10 12.89
N LEU A 114 5.66 -8.93 13.38
CA LEU A 114 6.88 -8.76 14.16
C LEU A 114 6.59 -9.29 15.57
N ARG A 115 7.54 -10.02 16.15
CA ARG A 115 7.32 -10.72 17.42
C ARG A 115 8.46 -10.42 18.38
N SER A 116 8.14 -10.25 19.65
CA SER A 116 9.14 -10.01 20.71
C SER A 116 10.18 -11.13 20.86
N ASP A 117 9.82 -12.36 20.49
CA ASP A 117 10.70 -13.54 20.50
C ASP A 117 11.63 -13.65 19.26
N SER A 118 11.48 -12.74 18.30
CA SER A 118 12.23 -12.73 17.05
C SER A 118 13.16 -11.52 16.98
N THR A 119 14.34 -11.68 16.37
CA THR A 119 15.37 -10.60 16.35
C THR A 119 15.63 -10.00 14.98
N TRP A 120 15.09 -10.59 13.90
CA TRP A 120 15.36 -10.16 12.52
C TRP A 120 15.03 -8.68 12.25
N HIS A 121 14.02 -8.14 12.93
CA HIS A 121 13.56 -6.77 12.74
C HIS A 121 14.39 -5.72 13.49
N GLY A 122 15.22 -6.11 14.45
CA GLY A 122 16.11 -5.18 15.17
C GLY A 122 15.45 -4.23 16.19
N PHE A 123 14.11 -4.20 16.29
CA PHE A 123 13.42 -3.48 17.36
C PHE A 123 13.55 -4.19 18.70
N LYS A 124 13.88 -3.43 19.75
CA LYS A 124 13.88 -3.92 21.15
C LYS A 124 12.50 -3.73 21.75
N ASN A 125 12.05 -4.71 22.55
CA ASN A 125 10.81 -4.64 23.32
C ASN A 125 9.58 -4.27 22.46
N ILE A 126 9.45 -4.91 21.30
CA ILE A 126 8.25 -4.77 20.47
C ILE A 126 7.08 -5.52 21.15
N ASP A 127 5.93 -4.86 21.24
CA ASP A 127 4.70 -5.39 21.87
C ASP A 127 3.96 -6.37 20.96
#